data_AF-A0A7T0RI42-F1
#
_entry.id   AF-A0A7T0RI42-F1
#
_cell.length_a   1.000
_cell.length_b   1.000
_cell.length_c   1.000
_cell.angle_alpha   90.00
_cell.angle_beta   90.00
_cell.angle_gamma   90.00
#
_symmetry.space_group_name_H-M   'P 1'
#
loop_
_entity.id
_entity.type
_entity.pdbx_description
1 polymer ?
#
loop_
_entity_poly.entity_id
_entity_poly.type
_entity_poly.pdbx_seq_one_letter_code
_entity_poly.pdbx_strand_id
1 'polypeptide(L)'
;MAKQGVEALPTAAKLMAFYLSRDRVLGLLNPQHLPAHVVAALQGHDVQMSAAILSNAAGSYLLQTIAAGRVKTLPQLAFEGELKEGTPFIYNGHFTGKGFAATNKTPALNLTERLDEPLVGKKLVFEFSKNGLVNDTAYTRMSGSTRLFAFGYITGIDDTTIRAVPYVIGDLVASSHAMTSPFVPTLELRPEDIEQFAGMDETWFPSQAEFKRMAMVSEQAIKELICWLLGEYSVPSDWGGEESDVLSANLLVDGYRHTGAFLLKGPARFHPMKPTDLGKNGDQLYRLFNIPAQIYVVQHCHTIGAAVRKQAEAFALARSFVSPCRIVFMDGFTTARLLRAHELWPATAPISRIGKPA
;
A
#
# COMPACT_ATOMS: atom_id res chain seq x y z
N MET A 1 -33.06 -1.27 -32.03
CA MET A 1 -32.87 -0.47 -30.80
C MET A 1 -32.88 -1.40 -29.60
N ALA A 2 -31.71 -1.70 -29.04
CA ALA A 2 -31.52 -2.11 -27.65
C ALA A 2 -30.00 -2.09 -27.41
N LYS A 3 -29.50 -1.01 -26.79
CA LYS A 3 -28.14 -0.95 -26.26
C LYS A 3 -28.09 -1.91 -25.08
N GLN A 4 -27.43 -3.06 -25.23
CA GLN A 4 -27.03 -3.85 -24.07
C GLN A 4 -25.89 -3.10 -23.38
N GLY A 5 -26.22 -2.53 -22.23
CA GLY A 5 -25.27 -1.88 -21.34
C GLY A 5 -24.25 -2.90 -20.87
N VAL A 6 -22.98 -2.54 -21.04
CA VAL A 6 -21.89 -3.16 -20.31
C VAL A 6 -22.10 -2.78 -18.85
N GLU A 7 -22.53 -3.73 -18.02
CA GLU A 7 -22.45 -3.58 -16.56
C GLU A 7 -20.96 -3.56 -16.20
N ALA A 8 -20.37 -2.38 -16.27
CA ALA A 8 -19.08 -2.10 -15.67
C ALA A 8 -19.31 -2.08 -14.16
N LEU A 9 -19.03 -3.20 -13.50
CA LEU A 9 -18.83 -3.18 -12.05
C LEU A 9 -17.75 -2.14 -11.73
N PRO A 10 -17.99 -1.20 -10.80
CA PRO A 10 -17.09 -0.10 -10.54
C PRO A 10 -15.82 -0.65 -9.87
N THR A 11 -14.76 -0.85 -10.66
CA THR A 11 -13.42 -0.96 -10.09
C THR A 11 -13.06 0.43 -9.54
N ALA A 12 -12.81 0.51 -8.23
CA ALA A 12 -12.44 1.76 -7.54
C ALA A 12 -11.09 2.35 -8.04
N ALA A 13 -10.34 1.59 -8.83
CA ALA A 13 -9.07 1.98 -9.44
C ALA A 13 -9.06 1.76 -10.96
N LYS A 14 -8.44 2.69 -11.67
CA LYS A 14 -8.13 2.65 -13.10
C LYS A 14 -6.61 2.61 -13.29
N LEU A 15 -6.12 1.75 -14.17
CA LEU A 15 -4.70 1.72 -14.53
C LEU A 15 -4.46 2.51 -15.81
N MET A 16 -3.69 3.58 -15.71
CA MET A 16 -3.16 4.31 -16.85
C MET A 16 -1.78 3.74 -17.21
N ALA A 17 -1.75 2.85 -18.20
CA ALA A 17 -0.52 2.20 -18.64
C ALA A 17 0.38 3.19 -19.40
N PHE A 18 1.68 3.11 -19.11
CA PHE A 18 2.79 3.73 -19.85
C PHE A 18 3.57 2.68 -20.65
N TYR A 19 3.65 1.47 -20.12
CA TYR A 19 4.15 0.30 -20.81
C TYR A 19 3.10 -0.81 -20.75
N LEU A 20 2.90 -1.52 -21.87
CA LEU A 20 2.07 -2.71 -21.96
C LEU A 20 2.69 -3.73 -22.92
N SER A 21 2.93 -4.94 -22.43
CA SER A 21 3.37 -6.07 -23.26
C SER A 21 2.18 -6.74 -23.93
N ARG A 22 1.93 -6.37 -25.18
CA ARG A 22 0.79 -6.84 -25.98
C ARG A 22 0.64 -8.37 -25.96
N ASP A 23 1.69 -9.09 -26.33
CA ASP A 23 1.65 -10.57 -26.40
C ASP A 23 1.38 -11.21 -25.05
N ARG A 24 2.00 -10.72 -23.98
CA ARG A 24 1.80 -11.26 -22.63
C ARG A 24 0.41 -10.97 -22.09
N VAL A 25 -0.10 -9.77 -22.37
CA VAL A 25 -1.45 -9.37 -21.98
C VAL A 25 -2.50 -10.18 -22.75
N LEU A 26 -2.30 -10.43 -24.04
CA LEU A 26 -3.16 -11.33 -24.82
C LEU A 26 -3.15 -12.77 -24.29
N GLY A 27 -1.99 -13.27 -23.87
CA GLY A 27 -1.89 -14.61 -23.27
C GLY A 27 -2.53 -14.72 -21.89
N LEU A 28 -2.65 -13.60 -21.16
CA LEU A 28 -3.22 -13.56 -19.81
C LEU A 28 -4.72 -13.32 -19.82
N LEU A 29 -5.20 -12.40 -20.66
CA LEU A 29 -6.62 -12.05 -20.76
C LEU A 29 -7.33 -13.07 -21.66
N ASN A 30 -8.55 -13.47 -21.31
CA ASN A 30 -9.37 -14.28 -22.20
C ASN A 30 -9.93 -13.40 -23.34
N PRO A 31 -9.52 -13.60 -24.61
CA PRO A 31 -9.93 -12.73 -25.71
C PRO A 31 -11.45 -12.73 -25.96
N GLN A 32 -12.16 -13.78 -25.53
CA GLN A 32 -13.62 -13.90 -25.69
C GLN A 32 -14.39 -12.91 -24.79
N HIS A 33 -13.76 -12.43 -23.72
CA HIS A 33 -14.35 -11.46 -22.79
C HIS A 33 -13.90 -10.03 -23.06
N LEU A 34 -13.11 -9.80 -24.11
CA LEU A 34 -12.62 -8.49 -24.48
C LEU A 34 -13.42 -7.91 -25.66
N PRO A 35 -13.71 -6.60 -25.67
CA PRO A 35 -14.26 -5.95 -26.84
C PRO A 35 -13.33 -6.10 -28.06
N ALA A 36 -13.90 -6.28 -29.25
CA ALA A 36 -13.14 -6.51 -30.49
C ALA A 36 -12.06 -5.45 -30.75
N HIS A 37 -12.34 -4.18 -30.45
CA HIS A 37 -11.37 -3.09 -30.62
C HIS A 37 -10.19 -3.16 -29.63
N VAL A 38 -10.40 -3.71 -28.42
CA VAL A 38 -9.32 -3.96 -27.43
C VAL A 38 -8.44 -5.11 -27.90
N VAL A 39 -9.05 -6.20 -28.37
CA VAL A 39 -8.33 -7.35 -28.95
C VAL A 39 -7.49 -6.90 -30.16
N ALA A 40 -8.08 -6.13 -31.07
CA ALA A 40 -7.40 -5.63 -32.25
C ALA A 40 -6.21 -4.72 -31.90
N ALA A 41 -6.37 -3.80 -30.94
CA ALA A 41 -5.28 -2.95 -30.46
C ALA A 41 -4.13 -3.78 -29.85
N LEU A 42 -4.47 -4.81 -29.07
CA LEU A 42 -3.50 -5.72 -28.46
C LEU A 42 -2.79 -6.59 -29.51
N GLN A 43 -3.47 -7.02 -30.58
CA GLN A 43 -2.84 -7.73 -31.71
C GLN A 43 -1.97 -6.82 -32.59
N GLY A 44 -1.98 -5.51 -32.33
CA GLY A 44 -1.22 -4.53 -33.09
C GLY A 44 -1.84 -4.14 -34.42
N HIS A 45 -3.13 -4.41 -34.61
CA HIS A 45 -3.87 -3.87 -35.74
C HIS A 45 -4.01 -2.36 -35.62
N ASP A 46 -4.04 -1.68 -36.77
CA ASP A 46 -4.28 -0.25 -36.82
C ASP A 46 -5.75 0.04 -36.50
N VAL A 47 -5.99 0.55 -35.31
CA VAL A 47 -7.32 0.93 -34.82
C VAL A 47 -7.29 2.36 -34.31
N GLN A 48 -8.36 3.09 -34.57
CA GLN A 48 -8.49 4.47 -34.13
C GLN A 48 -8.34 4.54 -32.61
N MET A 49 -7.50 5.47 -32.13
CA MET A 49 -7.19 5.65 -30.71
C MET A 49 -6.52 4.44 -30.03
N SER A 50 -5.77 3.62 -30.76
CA SER A 50 -5.02 2.47 -30.22
C SER A 50 -4.21 2.80 -28.95
N ALA A 51 -3.50 3.94 -28.93
CA ALA A 51 -2.76 4.41 -27.76
C ALA A 51 -3.66 4.64 -26.53
N ALA A 52 -4.84 5.23 -26.71
CA ALA A 52 -5.78 5.46 -25.62
C ALA A 52 -6.42 4.16 -25.13
N ILE A 53 -6.71 3.23 -26.04
CA ILE A 53 -7.22 1.88 -25.72
C ILE A 53 -6.19 1.11 -24.89
N LEU A 54 -4.93 1.08 -25.33
CA LEU A 54 -3.85 0.39 -24.62
C LEU A 54 -3.52 1.06 -23.27
N SER A 55 -3.52 2.39 -23.22
CA SER A 55 -3.22 3.13 -22.00
C SER A 55 -4.33 3.03 -20.95
N ASN A 56 -5.61 3.06 -21.35
CA ASN A 56 -6.72 3.17 -20.41
C ASN A 56 -7.60 1.91 -20.34
N ALA A 57 -8.08 1.43 -21.50
CA ALA A 57 -9.09 0.37 -21.52
C ALA A 57 -8.48 -0.99 -21.17
N ALA A 58 -7.33 -1.34 -21.76
CA ALA A 58 -6.62 -2.58 -21.47
C ALA A 58 -6.20 -2.68 -19.99
N GLY A 59 -5.83 -1.55 -19.37
CA GLY A 59 -5.48 -1.47 -17.96
C GLY A 59 -6.61 -1.93 -17.03
N SER A 60 -7.86 -1.58 -17.31
CA SER A 60 -9.01 -2.00 -16.50
C SER A 60 -9.22 -3.52 -16.51
N TYR A 61 -9.11 -4.17 -17.67
CA TYR A 61 -9.23 -5.64 -17.76
C TYR A 61 -8.08 -6.37 -17.07
N LEU A 62 -6.87 -5.79 -17.10
CA LEU A 62 -5.73 -6.30 -16.34
C LEU A 62 -5.95 -6.20 -14.84
N LEU A 63 -6.46 -5.07 -14.34
CA LEU A 63 -6.78 -4.94 -12.91
C LEU A 63 -7.84 -5.95 -12.46
N GLN A 64 -8.87 -6.20 -13.26
CA GLN A 64 -9.87 -7.23 -12.98
C GLN A 64 -9.24 -8.63 -12.91
N THR A 65 -8.31 -8.93 -13.82
CA THR A 65 -7.61 -10.22 -13.84
C THR A 65 -6.66 -10.36 -12.65
N ILE A 66 -5.97 -9.30 -12.25
CA ILE A 66 -5.13 -9.23 -11.05
C ILE A 66 -5.97 -9.49 -9.79
N ALA A 67 -7.13 -8.82 -9.69
CA ALA A 67 -8.06 -8.98 -8.58
C ALA A 67 -8.62 -10.40 -8.50
N ALA A 68 -9.07 -10.96 -9.62
CA ALA A 68 -9.64 -12.31 -9.70
C ALA A 68 -8.57 -13.41 -9.48
N GLY A 69 -7.36 -13.19 -10.01
CA GLY A 69 -6.25 -14.14 -9.95
C GLY A 69 -5.51 -14.20 -8.61
N ARG A 70 -5.90 -13.37 -7.63
CA ARG A 70 -5.24 -13.24 -6.32
C ARG A 70 -3.73 -13.02 -6.45
N VAL A 71 -3.32 -12.18 -7.41
CA VAL A 71 -1.90 -11.88 -7.61
C VAL A 71 -1.36 -11.16 -6.38
N LYS A 72 -0.32 -11.75 -5.78
CA LYS A 72 0.27 -11.25 -4.53
C LYS A 72 1.22 -10.08 -4.78
N THR A 73 1.43 -9.27 -3.76
CA THR A 73 2.47 -8.23 -3.82
C THR A 73 3.86 -8.85 -3.71
N LEU A 74 4.88 -8.16 -4.22
CA LEU A 74 6.27 -8.61 -4.04
C LEU A 74 6.65 -8.79 -2.55
N PRO A 75 6.34 -7.85 -1.63
CA PRO A 75 6.56 -8.07 -0.20
C PRO A 75 5.80 -9.26 0.36
N GLN A 76 4.56 -9.50 -0.08
CA GLN A 76 3.77 -10.66 0.35
C GLN A 76 4.43 -11.98 -0.08
N LEU A 77 4.87 -12.09 -1.33
CA LEU A 77 5.58 -13.29 -1.81
C LEU A 77 6.86 -13.56 -1.02
N ALA A 78 7.61 -12.50 -0.71
CA ALA A 78 8.81 -12.61 0.11
C ALA A 78 8.49 -13.13 1.51
N PHE A 79 7.43 -12.58 2.09
CA PHE A 79 6.97 -12.92 3.43
C PHE A 79 6.50 -14.38 3.52
N GLU A 80 5.75 -14.86 2.53
CA GLU A 80 5.22 -16.23 2.48
C GLU A 80 6.25 -17.26 1.98
N GLY A 81 7.48 -16.85 1.62
CA GLY A 81 8.51 -17.73 1.08
C GLY A 81 8.20 -18.24 -0.34
N GLU A 82 7.37 -17.52 -1.09
CA GLU A 82 6.92 -17.90 -2.44
C GLU A 82 7.67 -17.18 -3.56
N LEU A 83 8.75 -16.45 -3.25
CA LEU A 83 9.61 -15.83 -4.26
C LEU A 83 10.38 -16.87 -5.07
N LYS A 84 9.92 -17.12 -6.30
CA LYS A 84 10.58 -17.99 -7.28
C LYS A 84 10.35 -17.51 -8.71
N GLU A 85 11.21 -17.94 -9.62
CA GLU A 85 11.08 -17.68 -11.06
C GLU A 85 9.72 -18.16 -11.60
N GLY A 86 9.18 -17.41 -12.56
CA GLY A 86 7.85 -17.63 -13.14
C GLY A 86 6.69 -17.07 -12.31
N THR A 87 6.93 -16.61 -11.08
CA THR A 87 5.84 -16.15 -10.20
C THR A 87 5.36 -14.75 -10.61
N PRO A 88 4.07 -14.56 -10.91
CA PRO A 88 3.49 -13.24 -11.16
C PRO A 88 3.35 -12.46 -9.86
N PHE A 89 3.57 -11.15 -9.91
CA PHE A 89 3.44 -10.26 -8.76
C PHE A 89 3.03 -8.85 -9.17
N ILE A 90 2.43 -8.15 -8.22
CA ILE A 90 2.19 -6.71 -8.31
C ILE A 90 3.14 -5.95 -7.38
N TYR A 91 3.50 -4.74 -7.77
CA TYR A 91 4.34 -3.86 -6.97
C TYR A 91 4.04 -2.41 -7.27
N ASN A 92 3.81 -1.62 -6.22
CA ASN A 92 3.66 -0.17 -6.31
C ASN A 92 4.80 0.47 -5.53
N GLY A 93 5.71 1.11 -6.24
CA GLY A 93 6.98 1.53 -5.67
C GLY A 93 7.61 2.69 -6.42
N HIS A 94 8.69 3.19 -5.85
CA HIS A 94 9.46 4.28 -6.40
C HIS A 94 10.64 3.77 -7.26
N PHE A 95 10.45 3.86 -8.57
CA PHE A 95 11.40 3.42 -9.58
C PHE A 95 12.30 4.55 -10.06
N THR A 96 13.53 4.17 -10.43
CA THR A 96 14.43 4.98 -11.25
C THR A 96 14.56 4.38 -12.65
N GLY A 97 14.17 5.13 -13.68
CA GLY A 97 14.26 4.70 -15.07
C GLY A 97 15.58 5.03 -15.74
N LYS A 98 16.13 4.07 -16.49
CA LYS A 98 17.33 4.20 -17.32
C LYS A 98 17.05 3.75 -18.75
N GLY A 99 17.74 4.39 -19.70
CA GLY A 99 17.62 4.07 -21.13
C GLY A 99 16.57 4.88 -21.89
N PHE A 100 15.92 5.85 -21.24
CA PHE A 100 14.90 6.73 -21.82
C PHE A 100 15.47 7.97 -22.54
N ALA A 101 16.79 8.15 -22.55
CA ALA A 101 17.43 9.26 -23.28
C ALA A 101 17.24 9.08 -24.80
N ALA A 102 16.98 10.18 -25.52
CA ALA A 102 16.82 10.18 -26.98
C ALA A 102 18.04 9.60 -27.71
N THR A 103 19.23 9.70 -27.11
CA THR A 103 20.49 9.16 -27.64
C THR A 103 20.68 7.66 -27.41
N ASN A 104 19.85 7.03 -26.57
CA ASN A 104 19.98 5.60 -26.29
C ASN A 104 19.47 4.77 -27.47
N LYS A 105 20.39 4.10 -28.17
CA LYS A 105 20.09 3.22 -29.30
C LYS A 105 19.70 1.79 -28.90
N THR A 106 19.84 1.41 -27.62
CA THR A 106 19.44 0.06 -27.20
C THR A 106 17.91 -0.07 -27.27
N PRO A 107 17.39 -1.26 -27.67
CA PRO A 107 15.95 -1.51 -27.66
C PRO A 107 15.41 -1.74 -26.24
N ALA A 108 16.29 -2.00 -25.27
CA ALA A 108 15.95 -2.30 -23.89
C ALA A 108 15.91 -1.04 -23.00
N LEU A 109 14.91 -1.00 -22.12
CA LEU A 109 14.67 -0.02 -21.07
C LEU A 109 14.67 -0.73 -19.73
N ASN A 110 15.15 -0.03 -18.70
CA ASN A 110 15.22 -0.59 -17.36
C ASN A 110 14.54 0.34 -16.34
N LEU A 111 13.73 -0.24 -15.46
CA LEU A 111 13.33 0.39 -14.21
C LEU A 111 13.99 -0.33 -13.05
N THR A 112 14.48 0.43 -12.07
CA THR A 112 15.13 -0.14 -10.87
C THR A 112 14.57 0.48 -9.60
N GLU A 113 14.32 -0.35 -8.60
CA GLU A 113 13.95 0.08 -7.25
C GLU A 113 14.80 -0.65 -6.22
N ARG A 114 15.28 0.08 -5.21
CA ARG A 114 15.87 -0.53 -4.02
C ARG A 114 14.75 -0.98 -3.09
N LEU A 115 14.81 -2.21 -2.63
CA LEU A 115 13.76 -2.81 -1.84
C LEU A 115 14.02 -2.60 -0.35
N ASP A 116 12.94 -2.34 0.36
CA ASP A 116 12.91 -2.28 1.81
C ASP A 116 12.63 -3.68 2.38
N GLU A 117 12.58 -3.81 3.71
CA GLU A 117 12.17 -5.07 4.37
C GLU A 117 10.82 -5.58 3.81
N PRO A 118 10.64 -6.90 3.63
CA PRO A 118 11.54 -7.99 4.02
C PRO A 118 12.71 -8.25 3.04
N LEU A 119 12.86 -7.45 1.98
CA LEU A 119 13.83 -7.64 0.90
C LEU A 119 15.02 -6.66 0.98
N VAL A 120 15.39 -6.25 2.19
CA VAL A 120 16.48 -5.30 2.41
C VAL A 120 17.77 -5.77 1.74
N GLY A 121 18.48 -4.85 1.08
CA GLY A 121 19.71 -5.14 0.35
C GLY A 121 19.49 -5.71 -1.06
N LYS A 122 18.26 -6.09 -1.43
CA LYS A 122 17.92 -6.45 -2.81
C LYS A 122 17.41 -5.24 -3.59
N LYS A 123 17.51 -5.31 -4.91
CA LYS A 123 16.88 -4.38 -5.86
C LYS A 123 15.94 -5.14 -6.80
N LEU A 124 14.81 -4.53 -7.14
CA LEU A 124 13.94 -5.00 -8.22
C LEU A 124 14.36 -4.33 -9.52
N VAL A 125 14.55 -5.13 -10.58
CA VAL A 125 14.88 -4.63 -11.93
C VAL A 125 13.85 -5.17 -12.91
N PHE A 126 13.12 -4.26 -13.57
CA PHE A 126 12.33 -4.58 -14.75
C PHE A 126 13.13 -4.27 -16.00
N GLU A 127 13.30 -5.28 -16.87
CA GLU A 127 13.90 -5.12 -18.20
C GLU A 127 12.83 -5.34 -19.27
N PHE A 128 12.67 -4.38 -20.19
CA PHE A 128 11.62 -4.44 -21.21
C PHE A 128 11.97 -3.67 -22.49
N SER A 129 11.28 -3.98 -23.58
CA SER A 129 11.49 -3.36 -24.89
C SER A 129 10.74 -2.02 -25.02
N LYS A 130 11.33 -1.06 -25.73
CA LYS A 130 10.67 0.19 -26.16
C LYS A 130 9.36 -0.03 -26.90
N ASN A 131 9.19 -1.18 -27.58
CA ASN A 131 8.01 -1.49 -28.38
C ASN A 131 6.72 -1.61 -27.55
N GLY A 132 6.82 -1.79 -26.23
CA GLY A 132 5.66 -1.83 -25.36
C GLY A 132 5.23 -0.47 -24.80
N LEU A 133 5.95 0.62 -25.10
CA LEU A 133 5.54 1.96 -24.68
C LEU A 133 4.28 2.39 -25.44
N VAL A 134 3.29 2.93 -24.72
CA VAL A 134 1.98 3.22 -25.32
C VAL A 134 1.83 4.65 -25.87
N ASN A 135 2.65 5.59 -25.42
CA ASN A 135 2.64 6.99 -25.87
C ASN A 135 3.95 7.72 -25.50
N ASP A 136 4.14 8.94 -26.00
CA ASP A 136 5.32 9.77 -25.70
C ASP A 136 5.37 10.21 -24.24
N THR A 137 4.21 10.38 -23.59
CA THR A 137 4.13 10.69 -22.16
C THR A 137 4.77 9.60 -21.30
N ALA A 138 4.73 8.34 -21.76
CA ALA A 138 5.40 7.21 -21.11
C ALA A 138 6.92 7.44 -21.02
N TYR A 139 7.55 7.99 -22.07
CA TYR A 139 8.98 8.30 -22.05
C TYR A 139 9.30 9.30 -20.96
N THR A 140 8.57 10.42 -20.90
CA THR A 140 8.83 11.47 -19.90
C THR A 140 8.53 10.98 -18.49
N ARG A 141 7.38 10.31 -18.30
CA ARG A 141 6.90 9.89 -16.99
C ARG A 141 7.72 8.76 -16.37
N MET A 142 8.21 7.82 -17.18
CA MET A 142 9.05 6.71 -16.70
C MET A 142 10.55 7.06 -16.67
N SER A 143 10.94 8.22 -17.21
CA SER A 143 12.31 8.73 -17.08
C SER A 143 12.56 9.27 -15.68
N GLY A 144 13.74 8.99 -15.14
CA GLY A 144 14.11 9.50 -13.82
C GLY A 144 13.37 8.79 -12.69
N SER A 145 13.05 9.55 -11.64
CA SER A 145 12.64 9.07 -10.32
C SER A 145 11.13 9.27 -10.14
N THR A 146 10.35 8.19 -10.12
CA THR A 146 8.88 8.29 -10.04
C THR A 146 8.25 7.09 -9.34
N ARG A 147 7.05 7.29 -8.76
CA ARG A 147 6.24 6.18 -8.25
C ARG A 147 5.41 5.59 -9.39
N LEU A 148 5.45 4.27 -9.55
CA LEU A 148 4.71 3.54 -10.57
C LEU A 148 4.15 2.25 -9.99
N PHE A 149 3.02 1.82 -10.55
CA PHE A 149 2.52 0.46 -10.42
C PHE A 149 3.09 -0.42 -11.52
N ALA A 150 3.55 -1.61 -11.15
CA ALA A 150 4.01 -2.63 -12.06
C ALA A 150 3.32 -3.96 -11.76
N PHE A 151 2.87 -4.64 -12.81
CA PHE A 151 2.46 -6.03 -12.77
C PHE A 151 3.35 -6.82 -13.73
N GLY A 152 4.03 -7.83 -13.22
CA GLY A 152 5.04 -8.58 -13.95
C GLY A 152 5.21 -9.99 -13.38
N TYR A 153 6.20 -10.71 -13.89
CA TYR A 153 6.62 -11.99 -13.33
C TYR A 153 8.14 -12.02 -13.14
N ILE A 154 8.58 -12.80 -12.15
CA ILE A 154 10.00 -12.95 -11.81
C ILE A 154 10.68 -13.82 -12.87
N THR A 155 11.81 -13.36 -13.40
CA THR A 155 12.63 -14.11 -14.37
C THR A 155 13.95 -14.58 -13.80
N GLY A 156 14.37 -14.06 -12.65
CA GLY A 156 15.59 -14.50 -11.98
C GLY A 156 15.71 -13.87 -10.59
N ILE A 157 16.29 -14.61 -9.66
CA ILE A 157 16.59 -14.13 -8.32
C ILE A 157 18.06 -14.45 -8.01
N ASP A 158 18.84 -13.42 -7.72
CA ASP A 158 20.19 -13.56 -7.17
C ASP A 158 20.27 -12.92 -5.77
N ASP A 159 21.46 -12.95 -5.17
CA ASP A 159 21.70 -12.45 -3.81
C ASP A 159 21.30 -10.98 -3.63
N THR A 160 21.39 -10.16 -4.68
CA THR A 160 21.17 -8.71 -4.61
C THR A 160 20.07 -8.20 -5.53
N THR A 161 19.55 -9.02 -6.44
CA THR A 161 18.67 -8.59 -7.53
C THR A 161 17.52 -9.56 -7.73
N ILE A 162 16.31 -9.01 -7.80
CA ILE A 162 15.14 -9.69 -8.35
C ILE A 162 14.93 -9.11 -9.75
N ARG A 163 15.06 -9.96 -10.77
CA ARG A 163 14.82 -9.60 -12.16
C ARG A 163 13.39 -9.96 -12.52
N ALA A 164 12.72 -9.06 -13.21
CA ALA A 164 11.34 -9.25 -13.60
C ALA A 164 11.08 -8.70 -14.99
N VAL A 165 10.02 -9.20 -15.60
CA VAL A 165 9.52 -8.75 -16.89
C VAL A 165 8.08 -8.27 -16.72
N PRO A 166 7.73 -7.05 -17.15
CA PRO A 166 6.40 -6.49 -16.95
C PRO A 166 5.38 -7.02 -17.96
N TYR A 167 4.16 -7.26 -17.49
CA TYR A 167 2.94 -7.24 -18.31
C TYR A 167 2.52 -5.80 -18.57
N VAL A 168 2.51 -4.96 -17.52
CA VAL A 168 2.09 -3.56 -17.58
C VAL A 168 2.84 -2.73 -16.52
N ILE A 169 3.16 -1.48 -16.85
CA ILE A 169 3.65 -0.47 -15.91
C ILE A 169 2.86 0.82 -16.14
N GLY A 170 2.40 1.47 -15.08
CA GLY A 170 1.54 2.63 -15.18
C GLY A 170 1.25 3.33 -13.86
N ASP A 171 0.37 4.33 -13.91
CA ASP A 171 -0.19 4.98 -12.72
C ASP A 171 -1.53 4.32 -12.36
N LEU A 172 -1.76 4.08 -11.07
CA LEU A 172 -3.09 3.74 -10.55
C LEU A 172 -3.82 5.02 -10.18
N VAL A 173 -4.97 5.25 -10.82
CA VAL A 173 -5.81 6.43 -10.64
C VAL A 173 -7.10 5.98 -9.97
N ALA A 174 -7.48 6.59 -8.84
CA ALA A 174 -8.77 6.34 -8.22
C ALA A 174 -9.90 6.81 -9.15
N SER A 175 -10.95 6.00 -9.32
CA SER A 175 -12.13 6.39 -10.09
C SER A 175 -13.05 7.27 -9.24
N SER A 176 -12.71 8.54 -9.02
CA SER A 176 -13.69 9.50 -8.50
C SER A 176 -14.64 9.91 -9.63
N HIS A 177 -15.93 9.63 -9.47
CA HIS A 177 -16.99 10.32 -10.22
C HIS A 177 -17.13 11.74 -9.68
N ALA A 178 -16.15 12.60 -9.96
CA ALA A 178 -16.21 14.06 -10.04
C ALA A 178 -14.78 14.62 -9.94
N MET A 179 -14.45 15.49 -10.90
CA MET A 179 -13.32 16.41 -10.90
C MET A 179 -11.92 15.78 -10.92
N THR A 180 -11.25 15.94 -12.06
CA THR A 180 -9.81 15.76 -12.25
C THR A 180 -9.03 16.58 -11.21
N SER A 181 -8.56 15.91 -10.17
CA SER A 181 -7.39 16.33 -9.40
C SER A 181 -6.29 15.30 -9.68
N PRO A 182 -5.07 15.71 -10.09
CA PRO A 182 -3.94 14.80 -10.29
C PRO A 182 -3.37 14.23 -8.98
N PHE A 183 -4.00 14.56 -7.85
CA PHE A 183 -3.66 14.06 -6.52
C PHE A 183 -4.58 12.89 -6.20
N VAL A 184 -4.04 11.68 -6.22
CA VAL A 184 -4.67 10.49 -5.63
C VAL A 184 -5.18 10.87 -4.23
N PRO A 185 -6.48 10.72 -3.88
CA PRO A 185 -6.84 10.70 -2.48
C PRO A 185 -6.11 9.49 -1.92
N THR A 186 -5.11 9.72 -1.08
CA THR A 186 -4.26 8.69 -0.51
C THR A 186 -5.13 7.57 0.05
N LEU A 187 -4.70 6.31 -0.03
CA LEU A 187 -5.34 5.23 0.75
C LEU A 187 -5.34 5.56 2.26
N GLU A 188 -4.47 6.49 2.66
CA GLU A 188 -4.38 7.07 3.99
C GLU A 188 -5.60 7.94 4.32
N LEU A 189 -6.30 7.57 5.39
CA LEU A 189 -7.33 8.33 6.10
C LEU A 189 -6.66 8.99 7.31
N ARG A 190 -6.96 10.27 7.57
CA ARG A 190 -6.38 10.96 8.72
C ARG A 190 -7.08 10.50 10.01
N PRO A 191 -6.35 10.34 11.14
CA PRO A 191 -6.96 9.99 12.42
C PRO A 191 -8.13 10.89 12.84
N GLU A 192 -8.02 12.19 12.60
CA GLU A 192 -8.99 13.25 12.89
C GLU A 192 -10.29 13.16 12.08
N ASP A 193 -10.27 12.44 10.95
CA ASP A 193 -11.48 12.15 10.17
C ASP A 193 -12.31 11.01 10.80
N ILE A 194 -11.80 10.34 11.85
CA ILE A 194 -12.52 9.33 12.63
C ILE A 194 -13.21 10.04 13.79
N GLU A 195 -14.55 9.91 13.87
CA GLU A 195 -15.35 10.64 14.85
C GLU A 195 -14.94 10.34 16.30
N GLN A 196 -14.58 9.08 16.58
CA GLN A 196 -14.06 8.68 17.88
C GLN A 196 -12.77 9.40 18.29
N PHE A 197 -12.00 9.93 17.33
CA PHE A 197 -10.71 10.59 17.57
C PHE A 197 -10.79 12.11 17.39
N ALA A 198 -11.95 12.68 17.06
CA ALA A 198 -12.12 14.09 16.72
C ALA A 198 -11.76 15.08 17.85
N GLY A 199 -11.64 14.62 19.10
CA GLY A 199 -11.25 15.45 20.25
C GLY A 199 -9.76 15.83 20.32
N MET A 200 -8.93 15.34 19.40
CA MET A 200 -7.50 15.63 19.38
C MET A 200 -7.19 17.08 19.01
N ASP A 201 -6.37 17.75 19.81
CA ASP A 201 -5.81 19.07 19.47
C ASP A 201 -4.64 18.92 18.48
N GLU A 202 -4.92 19.16 17.19
CA GLU A 202 -3.91 19.10 16.10
C GLU A 202 -2.80 20.15 16.22
N THR A 203 -3.01 21.21 17.01
CA THR A 203 -2.02 22.28 17.19
C THR A 203 -1.05 21.98 18.32
N TRP A 204 -1.41 21.06 19.21
CA TRP A 204 -0.54 20.68 20.31
C TRP A 204 0.49 19.63 19.90
N PHE A 205 1.71 19.86 20.36
CA PHE A 205 2.81 18.92 20.26
C PHE A 205 3.54 18.89 21.62
N PRO A 206 3.80 17.70 22.19
CA PRO A 206 4.64 17.60 23.37
C PRO A 206 6.06 18.09 23.03
N SER A 207 6.69 18.80 23.95
CA SER A 207 8.13 19.07 23.87
C SER A 207 8.93 17.76 23.84
N GLN A 208 10.19 17.82 23.43
CA GLN A 208 11.04 16.62 23.41
C GLN A 208 11.13 15.91 24.78
N ALA A 209 11.12 16.68 25.88
CA ALA A 209 11.13 16.15 27.24
C ALA A 209 9.80 15.48 27.61
N GLU A 210 8.67 16.05 27.18
CA GLU A 210 7.35 15.48 27.38
C GLU A 210 7.14 14.24 26.50
N PHE A 211 7.64 14.23 25.27
CA PHE A 211 7.50 13.10 24.35
C PHE A 211 8.14 11.82 24.91
N LYS A 212 9.22 11.93 25.69
CA LYS A 212 9.82 10.77 26.39
C LYS A 212 8.85 10.06 27.34
N ARG A 213 7.75 10.69 27.75
CA ARG A 213 6.70 10.08 28.56
C ARG A 213 5.94 8.97 27.82
N MET A 214 5.93 8.99 26.49
CA MET A 214 5.36 7.91 25.67
C MET A 214 6.02 6.55 25.94
N ALA A 215 7.25 6.52 26.45
CA ALA A 215 7.91 5.29 26.88
C ALA A 215 7.21 4.59 28.07
N MET A 216 6.33 5.30 28.79
CA MET A 216 5.58 4.76 29.94
C MET A 216 4.16 4.30 29.58
N VAL A 217 3.68 4.65 28.38
CA VAL A 217 2.33 4.29 27.93
C VAL A 217 2.34 2.83 27.53
N SER A 218 1.62 1.95 28.22
CA SER A 218 1.55 0.54 27.83
C SER A 218 0.68 0.34 26.58
N GLU A 219 0.96 -0.72 25.83
CA GLU A 219 0.09 -1.19 24.72
C GLU A 219 -1.34 -1.43 25.23
N GLN A 220 -1.45 -2.05 26.41
CA GLN A 220 -2.72 -2.30 27.09
C GLN A 220 -3.53 -1.02 27.36
N ALA A 221 -2.89 0.06 27.82
CA ALA A 221 -3.60 1.32 28.07
C ALA A 221 -4.16 1.94 26.78
N ILE A 222 -3.44 1.81 25.67
CA ILE A 222 -3.91 2.26 24.36
C ILE A 222 -5.05 1.36 23.89
N LYS A 223 -4.91 0.04 24.05
CA LYS A 223 -5.93 -0.95 23.68
C LYS A 223 -7.25 -0.70 24.44
N GLU A 224 -7.17 -0.47 25.74
CA GLU A 224 -8.29 -0.09 26.60
C GLU A 224 -8.97 1.21 26.14
N LEU A 225 -8.18 2.26 25.86
CA LEU A 225 -8.70 3.52 25.36
C LEU A 225 -9.43 3.34 24.01
N ILE A 226 -8.83 2.62 23.08
CA ILE A 226 -9.42 2.35 21.75
C ILE A 226 -10.71 1.54 21.89
N CYS A 227 -10.73 0.48 22.69
CA CYS A 227 -11.95 -0.30 22.95
C CYS A 227 -13.06 0.57 23.57
N TRP A 228 -12.72 1.41 24.54
CA TRP A 228 -13.68 2.34 25.16
C TRP A 228 -14.26 3.32 24.14
N LEU A 229 -13.40 3.93 23.30
CA LEU A 229 -13.82 4.86 22.24
C LEU A 229 -14.74 4.20 21.21
N LEU A 230 -14.49 2.94 20.89
CA LEU A 230 -15.29 2.16 19.94
C LEU A 230 -16.56 1.56 20.58
N GLY A 231 -16.77 1.77 21.88
CA GLY A 231 -17.90 1.19 22.61
C GLY A 231 -17.85 -0.34 22.71
N GLU A 232 -16.65 -0.92 22.67
CA GLU A 232 -16.46 -2.36 22.84
C GLU A 232 -16.62 -2.76 24.31
N TYR A 233 -17.38 -3.82 24.57
CA TYR A 233 -17.69 -4.27 25.93
C TYR A 233 -16.52 -4.96 26.65
N SER A 234 -15.54 -5.45 25.89
CA SER A 234 -14.40 -6.18 26.43
C SER A 234 -13.14 -5.88 25.65
N VAL A 235 -12.02 -5.78 26.35
CA VAL A 235 -10.69 -5.69 25.74
C VAL A 235 -10.22 -7.11 25.36
N PRO A 236 -9.90 -7.39 24.09
CA PRO A 236 -9.41 -8.70 23.68
C PRO A 236 -8.12 -9.08 24.42
N SER A 237 -7.98 -10.36 24.81
CA SER A 237 -6.74 -10.87 25.40
C SER A 237 -5.69 -11.14 24.32
N ASP A 238 -4.43 -10.85 24.63
CA ASP A 238 -3.30 -11.09 23.71
C ASP A 238 -3.02 -12.60 23.59
N TRP A 239 -2.91 -13.10 22.37
CA TRP A 239 -2.44 -14.47 22.12
C TRP A 239 -1.56 -14.54 20.88
N GLY A 240 -0.59 -15.45 20.87
CA GLY A 240 0.54 -15.43 19.93
C GLY A 240 0.21 -15.54 18.42
N GLY A 241 -1.04 -15.78 18.05
CA GLY A 241 -1.51 -15.87 16.66
C GLY A 241 -2.52 -14.79 16.27
N GLU A 242 -2.70 -13.74 17.07
CA GLU A 242 -3.65 -12.68 16.73
C GLU A 242 -3.32 -12.01 15.39
N GLU A 243 -4.37 -11.75 14.60
CA GLU A 243 -4.26 -11.05 13.32
C GLU A 243 -4.33 -9.52 13.50
N SER A 244 -4.95 -9.07 14.59
CA SER A 244 -5.10 -7.68 15.01
C SER A 244 -5.29 -7.61 16.52
N ASP A 245 -4.85 -6.52 17.14
CA ASP A 245 -5.06 -6.24 18.56
C ASP A 245 -6.52 -5.91 18.87
N VAL A 246 -7.19 -5.16 17.98
CA VAL A 246 -8.62 -4.83 18.09
C VAL A 246 -9.28 -4.99 16.73
N LEU A 247 -10.45 -5.62 16.70
CA LEU A 247 -11.35 -5.68 15.55
C LEU A 247 -12.72 -5.16 15.99
N SER A 248 -13.24 -4.15 15.30
CA SER A 248 -14.51 -3.50 15.67
C SER A 248 -15.34 -3.17 14.44
N ALA A 249 -16.67 -3.22 14.57
CA ALA A 249 -17.62 -2.75 13.56
C ALA A 249 -18.17 -1.35 13.87
N ASN A 250 -17.62 -0.66 14.87
CA ASN A 250 -18.17 0.57 15.41
C ASN A 250 -17.40 1.82 14.99
N LEU A 251 -16.32 1.70 14.21
CA LEU A 251 -15.51 2.84 13.77
C LEU A 251 -16.35 3.77 12.87
N LEU A 252 -16.45 5.06 13.21
CA LEU A 252 -17.29 6.02 12.52
C LEU A 252 -16.46 6.98 11.68
N VAL A 253 -16.79 7.07 10.39
CA VAL A 253 -16.22 8.04 9.44
C VAL A 253 -17.37 8.56 8.59
N ASP A 254 -17.46 9.89 8.46
CA ASP A 254 -18.53 10.57 7.70
C ASP A 254 -19.96 10.15 8.13
N GLY A 255 -20.18 9.82 9.41
CA GLY A 255 -21.47 9.35 9.93
C GLY A 255 -21.78 7.87 9.67
N TYR A 256 -20.89 7.13 9.00
CA TYR A 256 -21.08 5.72 8.67
C TYR A 256 -20.18 4.80 9.48
N ARG A 257 -20.73 3.65 9.90
CA ARG A 257 -19.98 2.61 10.60
C ARG A 257 -19.16 1.79 9.62
N HIS A 258 -17.91 1.55 10.00
CA HIS A 258 -16.95 0.76 9.26
C HIS A 258 -16.34 -0.33 10.13
N THR A 259 -16.00 -1.45 9.49
CA THR A 259 -15.17 -2.47 10.14
C THR A 259 -13.72 -1.99 10.18
N GLY A 260 -13.19 -1.80 11.38
CA GLY A 260 -11.82 -1.37 11.67
C GLY A 260 -10.98 -2.50 12.26
N ALA A 261 -9.79 -2.74 11.72
CA ALA A 261 -8.79 -3.64 12.29
C ALA A 261 -7.56 -2.85 12.74
N PHE A 262 -7.10 -3.08 13.98
CA PHE A 262 -6.06 -2.29 14.64
C PHE A 262 -4.85 -3.15 14.92
N LEU A 263 -3.69 -2.65 14.54
CA LEU A 263 -2.39 -3.11 15.01
C LEU A 263 -1.85 -2.04 15.97
N LEU A 264 -1.75 -2.38 17.25
CA LEU A 264 -1.27 -1.53 18.33
C LEU A 264 0.13 -1.98 18.72
N LYS A 265 1.04 -1.03 18.90
CA LYS A 265 2.38 -1.33 19.43
C LYS A 265 2.80 -0.35 20.48
N GLY A 266 2.89 -0.87 21.70
CA GLY A 266 3.45 -0.18 22.85
C GLY A 266 4.95 0.08 22.72
N PRO A 267 5.55 0.72 23.73
CA PRO A 267 6.91 1.22 23.70
C PRO A 267 7.94 0.16 24.13
N ALA A 268 7.63 -1.14 23.99
CA ALA A 268 8.45 -2.26 24.50
C ALA A 268 9.96 -2.03 24.29
N ARG A 269 10.31 -1.43 23.14
CA ARG A 269 11.52 -0.61 23.00
C ARG A 269 11.13 0.76 22.43
N PHE A 270 11.41 1.85 23.15
CA PHE A 270 11.02 3.19 22.74
C PHE A 270 11.94 3.73 21.62
N HIS A 271 11.63 3.36 20.39
CA HIS A 271 12.34 3.80 19.17
C HIS A 271 11.38 3.81 17.98
N PRO A 272 11.76 4.41 16.84
CA PRO A 272 10.94 4.33 15.62
C PRO A 272 10.59 2.88 15.25
N MET A 273 9.33 2.62 14.90
CA MET A 273 8.86 1.30 14.50
C MET A 273 9.53 0.86 13.20
N LYS A 274 10.09 -0.34 13.20
CA LYS A 274 10.67 -1.02 12.04
C LYS A 274 9.85 -2.28 11.73
N PRO A 275 9.93 -2.84 10.51
CA PRO A 275 9.18 -4.06 10.21
C PRO A 275 9.60 -5.26 11.08
N THR A 276 10.85 -5.29 11.56
CA THR A 276 11.31 -6.24 12.59
C THR A 276 10.62 -6.14 13.96
N ASP A 277 9.90 -5.07 14.26
CA ASP A 277 9.07 -4.93 15.47
C ASP A 277 7.66 -5.52 15.29
N LEU A 278 7.27 -5.83 14.04
CA LEU A 278 5.93 -6.29 13.67
C LEU A 278 5.85 -7.82 13.62
N GLY A 279 6.29 -8.46 14.71
CA GLY A 279 6.37 -9.91 14.87
C GLY A 279 7.73 -10.50 14.50
N LYS A 280 7.99 -11.74 14.94
CA LYS A 280 9.28 -12.44 14.76
C LYS A 280 9.71 -12.54 13.29
N ASN A 281 8.75 -12.54 12.37
CA ASN A 281 8.97 -12.59 10.93
C ASN A 281 8.57 -11.27 10.20
N GLY A 282 8.16 -10.21 10.92
CA GLY A 282 7.61 -8.99 10.32
C GLY A 282 6.24 -9.19 9.65
N ASP A 283 5.46 -10.13 10.19
CA ASP A 283 4.24 -10.70 9.59
C ASP A 283 2.94 -10.08 10.07
N GLN A 284 2.97 -9.24 11.10
CA GLN A 284 1.75 -8.70 11.69
C GLN A 284 0.98 -7.82 10.70
N LEU A 285 1.64 -7.04 9.85
CA LEU A 285 0.94 -6.30 8.78
C LEU A 285 0.28 -7.24 7.78
N TYR A 286 0.96 -8.31 7.40
CA TYR A 286 0.40 -9.29 6.48
C TYR A 286 -0.87 -9.93 7.06
N ARG A 287 -0.82 -10.36 8.34
CA ARG A 287 -1.99 -10.89 9.07
C ARG A 287 -3.10 -9.86 9.20
N LEU A 288 -2.76 -8.62 9.56
CA LEU A 288 -3.72 -7.52 9.68
C LEU A 288 -4.53 -7.36 8.39
N PHE A 289 -3.88 -7.31 7.22
CA PHE A 289 -4.56 -7.10 5.93
C PHE A 289 -5.33 -8.33 5.40
N ASN A 290 -5.14 -9.51 5.99
CA ASN A 290 -5.96 -10.69 5.70
C ASN A 290 -7.33 -10.62 6.39
N ILE A 291 -7.48 -9.87 7.49
CA ILE A 291 -8.78 -9.63 8.13
C ILE A 291 -9.69 -8.89 7.14
N PRO A 292 -10.98 -9.24 7.01
CA PRO A 292 -11.89 -8.58 6.09
C PRO A 292 -12.38 -7.17 6.56
N ALA A 293 -11.46 -6.25 6.88
CA ALA A 293 -11.79 -4.89 7.34
C ALA A 293 -11.84 -3.85 6.19
N GLN A 294 -12.43 -2.69 6.50
CA GLN A 294 -12.55 -1.53 5.62
C GLN A 294 -11.58 -0.42 5.99
N ILE A 295 -11.21 -0.32 7.27
CA ILE A 295 -10.22 0.63 7.79
C ILE A 295 -9.17 -0.14 8.58
N TYR A 296 -7.90 0.09 8.26
CA TYR A 296 -6.76 -0.52 8.93
C TYR A 296 -5.99 0.52 9.71
N VAL A 297 -5.83 0.35 11.01
CA VAL A 297 -5.13 1.31 11.86
C VAL A 297 -3.81 0.70 12.31
N VAL A 298 -2.70 1.38 12.02
CA VAL A 298 -1.36 1.02 12.50
C VAL A 298 -0.94 2.09 13.50
N GLN A 299 -0.84 1.70 14.77
CA GLN A 299 -0.53 2.59 15.88
C GLN A 299 0.83 2.25 16.50
N HIS A 300 1.58 3.28 16.90
CA HIS A 300 2.81 3.12 17.66
C HIS A 300 3.06 4.27 18.66
N CYS A 301 3.72 3.97 19.78
CA CYS A 301 4.12 4.98 20.77
C CYS A 301 5.26 5.92 20.32
N HIS A 302 5.97 5.58 19.23
CA HIS A 302 6.98 6.42 18.59
C HIS A 302 6.60 6.69 17.13
N THR A 303 7.46 7.35 16.37
CA THR A 303 7.34 7.46 14.91
C THR A 303 7.22 6.08 14.23
N ILE A 304 6.37 5.99 13.21
CA ILE A 304 6.23 4.81 12.36
C ILE A 304 7.19 4.95 11.17
N GLY A 305 8.13 4.00 11.02
CA GLY A 305 9.17 4.07 9.98
C GLY A 305 8.63 3.98 8.56
N ALA A 306 9.37 4.57 7.61
CA ALA A 306 8.97 4.62 6.20
C ALA A 306 8.79 3.22 5.56
N ALA A 307 9.63 2.25 5.93
CA ALA A 307 9.51 0.88 5.44
C ALA A 307 8.19 0.21 5.87
N VAL A 308 7.78 0.43 7.12
CA VAL A 308 6.48 -0.05 7.66
C VAL A 308 5.32 0.60 6.90
N ARG A 309 5.35 1.92 6.70
CA ARG A 309 4.32 2.65 5.96
C ARG A 309 4.19 2.12 4.52
N LYS A 310 5.31 1.97 3.82
CA LYS A 310 5.35 1.45 2.44
C LYS A 310 4.80 0.02 2.34
N GLN A 311 5.14 -0.85 3.29
CA GLN A 311 4.62 -2.21 3.32
C GLN A 311 3.10 -2.23 3.55
N ALA A 312 2.61 -1.43 4.51
CA ALA A 312 1.19 -1.35 4.81
C ALA A 312 0.40 -0.72 3.64
N GLU A 313 0.93 0.31 2.97
CA GLU A 313 0.37 0.86 1.73
C GLU A 313 0.30 -0.19 0.61
N ALA A 314 1.33 -1.01 0.45
CA ALA A 314 1.35 -2.06 -0.56
C ALA A 314 0.26 -3.11 -0.32
N PHE A 315 0.05 -3.51 0.94
CA PHE A 315 -1.02 -4.44 1.31
C PHE A 315 -2.42 -3.81 1.17
N ALA A 316 -2.60 -2.56 1.62
CA ALA A 316 -3.84 -1.82 1.43
C ALA A 316 -4.20 -1.69 -0.06
N LEU A 317 -3.21 -1.42 -0.91
CA LEU A 317 -3.40 -1.32 -2.35
C LEU A 317 -3.85 -2.66 -2.95
N ALA A 318 -3.14 -3.74 -2.64
CA ALA A 318 -3.49 -5.06 -3.15
C ALA A 318 -4.91 -5.47 -2.74
N ARG A 319 -5.25 -5.19 -1.48
CA ARG A 319 -6.59 -5.43 -0.95
C ARG A 319 -7.64 -4.58 -1.66
N SER A 320 -7.35 -3.31 -1.96
CA SER A 320 -8.28 -2.39 -2.62
C SER A 320 -8.76 -2.87 -3.99
N PHE A 321 -8.04 -3.80 -4.63
CA PHE A 321 -8.47 -4.43 -5.88
C PHE A 321 -9.62 -5.43 -5.68
N VAL A 322 -9.75 -5.98 -4.48
CA VAL A 322 -10.82 -6.95 -4.11
C VAL A 322 -11.91 -6.27 -3.31
N SER A 323 -11.53 -5.47 -2.31
CA SER A 323 -12.44 -4.71 -1.46
C SER A 323 -11.81 -3.36 -1.13
N PRO A 324 -12.46 -2.23 -1.45
CA PRO A 324 -11.98 -0.91 -1.07
C PRO A 324 -11.68 -0.84 0.43
N CYS A 325 -10.51 -0.30 0.77
CA CYS A 325 -10.11 -0.09 2.16
C CYS A 325 -9.25 1.17 2.29
N ARG A 326 -9.21 1.72 3.50
CA ARG A 326 -8.34 2.84 3.90
C ARG A 326 -7.36 2.39 4.99
N ILE A 327 -6.23 3.06 5.10
CA ILE A 327 -5.23 2.86 6.15
C ILE A 327 -5.10 4.13 7.00
N VAL A 328 -4.85 4.00 8.28
CA VAL A 328 -4.66 5.11 9.23
C VAL A 328 -3.36 4.86 9.97
N PHE A 329 -2.49 5.86 10.04
CA PHE A 329 -1.27 5.78 10.83
C PHE A 329 -1.37 6.67 12.06
N MET A 330 -1.24 6.08 13.24
CA MET A 330 -1.24 6.79 14.52
C MET A 330 0.13 6.65 15.18
N ASP A 331 1.03 7.60 14.88
CA ASP A 331 2.35 7.62 15.48
C ASP A 331 2.34 8.11 16.93
N GLY A 332 3.51 8.20 17.56
CA GLY A 332 3.62 8.63 18.95
C GLY A 332 3.04 10.02 19.24
N PHE A 333 3.11 10.95 18.28
CA PHE A 333 2.53 12.29 18.46
C PHE A 333 1.01 12.26 18.39
N THR A 334 0.48 11.51 17.42
CA THR A 334 -0.96 11.28 17.29
C THR A 334 -1.51 10.58 18.53
N THR A 335 -0.83 9.53 18.99
CA THR A 335 -1.18 8.79 20.20
C THR A 335 -1.13 9.69 21.44
N ALA A 336 -0.11 10.57 21.55
CA ALA A 336 -0.02 11.53 22.63
C ALA A 336 -1.20 12.51 22.66
N ARG A 337 -1.66 13.00 21.49
CA ARG A 337 -2.84 13.87 21.38
C ARG A 337 -4.10 13.16 21.80
N LEU A 338 -4.29 11.92 21.37
CA LEU A 338 -5.43 11.11 21.76
C LEU A 338 -5.46 10.90 23.28
N LEU A 339 -4.32 10.50 23.87
CA LEU A 339 -4.21 10.34 25.32
C LEU A 339 -4.51 11.64 26.07
N ARG A 340 -4.01 12.77 25.58
CA ARG A 340 -4.27 14.09 26.18
C ARG A 340 -5.75 14.49 26.09
N ALA A 341 -6.40 14.24 24.96
CA ALA A 341 -7.83 14.53 24.77
C ALA A 341 -8.72 13.75 25.74
N HIS A 342 -8.24 12.62 26.27
CA HIS A 342 -8.95 11.78 27.22
C HIS A 342 -8.34 11.80 28.64
N GLU A 343 -7.51 12.80 28.97
CA GLU A 343 -6.90 12.96 30.29
C GLU A 343 -6.01 11.78 30.75
N LEU A 344 -5.53 10.95 29.80
CA LEU A 344 -4.65 9.80 30.02
C LEU A 344 -3.17 10.10 29.72
N TRP A 345 -2.84 11.36 29.41
CA TRP A 345 -1.45 11.77 29.18
C TRP A 345 -0.62 11.68 30.47
N PRO A 346 0.54 11.00 30.49
CA PRO A 346 1.31 10.83 31.72
C PRO A 346 1.80 12.16 32.32
N ALA A 347 1.58 12.35 33.63
CA ALA A 347 1.85 13.60 34.32
C ALA A 347 3.36 13.93 34.52
N THR A 348 4.23 12.92 34.64
CA THR A 348 5.67 13.11 34.97
C THR A 348 6.60 12.35 34.03
N ALA A 349 7.70 12.97 33.61
CA ALA A 349 8.77 12.28 32.88
C ALA A 349 9.51 11.27 33.78
N PRO A 350 10.04 10.15 33.24
CA PRO A 350 10.77 9.18 34.05
C PRO A 350 12.00 9.85 34.70
N ILE A 351 12.17 9.65 36.01
CA ILE A 351 13.40 9.98 36.73
C ILE A 351 14.48 9.03 36.23
N SER A 352 15.55 9.54 35.63
CA SER A 352 16.71 8.72 35.27
C SER A 352 17.33 8.12 36.52
N ARG A 353 17.13 6.83 36.77
CA ARG A 353 17.93 6.08 37.74
C ARG A 353 19.30 5.84 37.13
N ILE A 354 20.17 6.84 37.21
CA ILE A 354 21.62 6.63 37.18
C ILE A 354 22.17 7.29 38.43
N GLY A 355 22.19 6.51 39.51
CA GLY A 355 23.14 6.74 40.59
C GLY A 355 24.48 6.16 40.17
N LYS A 356 25.50 7.01 40.12
CA LYS A 356 26.88 6.61 40.41
C LYS A 356 27.38 7.54 41.52
N PRO A 357 27.77 7.02 42.70
CA PRO A 357 28.67 7.76 43.57
C PRO A 357 30.08 7.74 42.96
N ALA A 358 30.91 8.66 43.46
CA ALA A 358 32.27 9.01 43.07
C ALA A 358 33.15 7.88 42.52
#